data_AF-A0A6A0BDA9-F1
#
_entry.id   AF-A0A6A0BDA9-F1
#
_cell.length_a   1.000
_cell.length_b   1.000
_cell.length_c   1.000
_cell.angle_alpha   90.00
_cell.angle_beta   90.00
_cell.angle_gamma   90.00
#
_symmetry.space_group_name_H-M   'P 1'
#
loop_
_entity.id
_entity.type
_entity.pdbx_description
1 polymer ?
#
loop_
_entity_poly.entity_id
_entity_poly.type
_entity_poly.pdbx_seq_one_letter_code
_entity_poly.pdbx_strand_id
1 'polypeptide(L)'
;MTEEGREKVIAYLDKMQDIDDLDMIIALGMAKEGFDWPFAEYALTIGYRNSLTEVVQIIGRVTRDSSNKTHAQFTNLLAQPDAQDDEVQYAINNVMKAITSSLLMEQVLAPVYRFKPKDSEEQKSNGVNIYIKGLAAPSSERSKQIIEQDLNDLKASILQDSTIQAAIATGADAKIINKQIIPRIISTIYPDLNNVESEEVRQHLIADMVLKTSEHDSDNRNIIKMADKFINIDDLGIDLIDSINPFQRAYEILSKDIDSTTLRLIQSTFDSKRKDFTEAEILELYPLIKKFKAENGRNPEKTSHDELEQRLAFGLARIIELKRERNG
;
A
#
# COMPACT_ATOMS: atom_id res chain seq x y z
N MET A 1 22.86 18.00 -14.21
CA MET A 1 22.87 19.38 -14.77
C MET A 1 23.65 20.26 -13.81
N THR A 2 24.56 21.08 -14.31
CA THR A 2 25.08 22.24 -13.56
C THR A 2 24.02 23.34 -13.54
N GLU A 3 24.08 24.24 -12.55
CA GLU A 3 23.09 25.28 -12.29
C GLU A 3 22.88 26.22 -13.50
N GLU A 4 23.95 26.60 -14.21
CA GLU A 4 23.93 27.37 -15.47
C GLU A 4 23.21 26.69 -16.65
N GLY A 5 23.19 25.35 -16.67
CA GLY A 5 22.47 24.60 -17.71
C GLY A 5 20.96 24.65 -17.53
N ARG A 6 20.49 24.87 -16.29
CA ARG A 6 19.07 24.88 -15.94
C ARG A 6 18.33 26.08 -16.48
N GLU A 7 18.91 27.27 -16.30
CA GLU A 7 18.29 28.52 -16.78
C GLU A 7 18.13 28.53 -18.31
N LYS A 8 19.11 27.97 -19.05
CA LYS A 8 19.02 27.85 -20.51
C LYS A 8 17.92 26.91 -20.97
N VAL A 9 17.74 25.78 -20.29
CA VAL A 9 16.68 24.81 -20.60
C VAL A 9 15.31 25.41 -20.29
N ILE A 10 15.15 26.07 -19.14
CA ILE A 10 13.88 26.73 -18.77
C ILE A 10 13.53 27.83 -19.78
N ALA A 11 14.50 28.70 -20.11
CA ALA A 11 14.29 29.78 -21.08
C ALA A 11 14.01 29.28 -22.51
N TYR A 12 14.42 28.06 -22.85
CA TYR A 12 14.07 27.41 -24.10
C TYR A 12 12.64 26.86 -24.06
N LEU A 13 12.27 26.17 -22.98
CA LEU A 13 10.94 25.61 -22.76
C LEU A 13 9.85 26.70 -22.74
N ASP A 14 10.13 27.86 -22.14
CA ASP A 14 9.19 29.00 -22.11
C ASP A 14 8.92 29.60 -23.51
N LYS A 15 9.79 29.36 -24.49
CA LYS A 15 9.68 29.90 -25.85
C LYS A 15 9.08 28.92 -26.84
N MET A 16 8.82 27.69 -26.41
CA MET A 16 8.27 26.65 -27.28
C MET A 16 6.84 26.96 -27.68
N GLN A 17 6.54 26.73 -28.95
CA GLN A 17 5.18 26.91 -29.48
C GLN A 17 4.71 25.68 -30.27
N ASP A 18 5.64 24.85 -30.75
CA ASP A 18 5.33 23.69 -31.57
C ASP A 18 5.70 22.38 -30.86
N ILE A 19 4.94 21.32 -31.17
CA ILE A 19 5.13 19.98 -30.59
C ILE A 19 6.52 19.42 -30.98
N ASP A 20 7.00 19.77 -32.18
CA ASP A 20 8.26 19.29 -32.75
C ASP A 20 9.49 20.05 -32.23
N ASP A 21 9.32 21.01 -31.32
CA ASP A 21 10.43 21.79 -30.76
C ASP A 21 11.35 20.95 -29.85
N LEU A 22 10.87 19.82 -29.29
CA LEU A 22 11.65 18.98 -28.37
C LEU A 22 11.18 17.53 -28.29
N ASP A 23 12.14 16.62 -28.45
CA ASP A 23 11.88 15.19 -28.39
C ASP A 23 12.01 14.60 -26.98
N MET A 24 13.01 15.02 -26.20
CA MET A 24 13.33 14.37 -24.92
C MET A 24 14.04 15.29 -23.93
N ILE A 25 13.65 15.18 -22.66
CA ILE A 25 14.38 15.75 -21.52
C ILE A 25 14.93 14.60 -20.67
N ILE A 26 16.25 14.61 -20.40
CA ILE A 26 16.88 13.68 -19.45
C ILE A 26 17.27 14.45 -18.20
N ALA A 27 16.69 14.06 -17.05
CA ALA A 27 16.92 14.71 -15.77
C ALA A 27 17.47 13.71 -14.72
N LEU A 28 18.57 14.08 -14.05
CA LEU A 28 19.22 13.28 -13.01
C LEU A 28 19.07 13.97 -11.65
N GLY A 29 18.58 13.24 -10.64
CA GLY A 29 18.55 13.63 -9.21
C GLY A 29 17.70 14.84 -8.81
N MET A 30 17.37 15.73 -9.75
CA MET A 30 16.81 17.07 -9.49
C MET A 30 15.72 17.49 -10.47
N ALA A 31 15.00 16.54 -11.08
CA ALA A 31 13.80 16.83 -11.87
C ALA A 31 12.60 17.27 -11.00
N LYS A 32 12.85 17.77 -9.80
CA LYS A 32 11.83 18.08 -8.80
C LYS A 32 11.16 19.41 -9.10
N GLU A 33 11.88 20.40 -9.62
CA GLU A 33 11.34 21.76 -9.68
C GLU A 33 11.75 22.50 -10.95
N GLY A 34 10.79 23.18 -11.59
CA GLY A 34 11.07 24.37 -12.36
C GLY A 34 11.00 24.30 -13.88
N PHE A 35 10.51 23.24 -14.51
CA PHE A 35 10.26 23.27 -15.95
C PHE A 35 8.85 22.81 -16.31
N ASP A 36 8.19 23.55 -17.20
CA ASP A 36 6.86 23.22 -17.71
C ASP A 36 6.99 22.72 -19.14
N TRP A 37 6.46 21.54 -19.43
CA TRP A 37 6.44 21.00 -20.79
C TRP A 37 5.08 20.35 -21.05
N PRO A 38 4.07 21.17 -21.41
CA PRO A 38 2.70 20.68 -21.62
C PRO A 38 2.60 19.62 -22.71
N PHE A 39 3.48 19.62 -23.72
CA PHE A 39 3.43 18.64 -24.82
C PHE A 39 3.91 17.24 -24.42
N ALA A 40 4.50 17.04 -23.24
CA ALA A 40 5.08 15.77 -22.82
C ALA A 40 4.04 14.63 -22.75
N GLU A 41 4.16 13.62 -23.62
CA GLU A 41 3.26 12.46 -23.66
C GLU A 41 3.79 11.25 -22.90
N TYR A 42 5.13 11.17 -22.73
CA TYR A 42 5.78 10.00 -22.15
C TYR A 42 6.79 10.37 -21.06
N ALA A 43 6.66 9.75 -19.90
CA ALA A 43 7.61 9.85 -18.81
C ALA A 43 8.25 8.49 -18.53
N LEU A 44 9.58 8.43 -18.67
CA LEU A 44 10.38 7.25 -18.37
C LEU A 44 11.23 7.50 -17.12
N THR A 45 11.10 6.63 -16.13
CA THR A 45 12.00 6.60 -14.97
C THR A 45 12.83 5.32 -14.99
N ILE A 46 14.09 5.42 -14.55
CA ILE A 46 15.02 4.29 -14.48
C ILE A 46 15.51 4.18 -13.04
N GLY A 47 15.39 2.98 -12.47
CA GLY A 47 15.90 2.65 -11.16
C GLY A 47 15.01 3.09 -10.00
N TYR A 48 15.57 3.05 -8.81
CA TYR A 48 14.83 3.19 -7.57
C TYR A 48 14.50 4.65 -7.22
N ARG A 49 13.24 4.92 -6.83
CA ARG A 49 12.79 6.21 -6.31
C ARG A 49 12.28 6.05 -4.88
N ASN A 50 12.86 6.83 -3.98
CA ASN A 50 12.55 6.81 -2.54
C ASN A 50 11.26 7.56 -2.18
N SER A 51 10.79 8.47 -3.04
CA SER A 51 9.72 9.41 -2.70
C SER A 51 8.53 9.25 -3.66
N LEU A 52 7.38 8.92 -3.09
CA LEU A 52 6.09 8.90 -3.78
C LEU A 52 5.75 10.29 -4.36
N THR A 53 5.97 11.34 -3.58
CA THR A 53 5.73 12.73 -4.01
C THR A 53 6.49 13.05 -5.30
N GLU A 54 7.72 12.55 -5.44
CA GLU A 54 8.52 12.71 -6.65
C GLU A 54 7.91 11.99 -7.86
N VAL A 55 7.36 10.79 -7.68
CA VAL A 55 6.67 10.04 -8.74
C VAL A 55 5.40 10.77 -9.18
N VAL A 56 4.58 11.23 -8.23
CA VAL A 56 3.36 12.00 -8.51
C VAL A 56 3.68 13.30 -9.25
N GLN A 57 4.76 13.99 -8.85
CA GLN A 57 5.21 15.20 -9.54
C GLN A 57 5.66 14.94 -10.99
N ILE A 58 6.37 13.84 -11.25
CA ILE A 58 6.79 13.48 -12.62
C ILE A 58 5.57 13.23 -13.50
N ILE A 59 4.56 12.53 -12.97
CA ILE A 59 3.36 12.17 -13.72
C ILE A 59 2.48 13.38 -13.96
N GLY A 60 2.31 14.25 -12.96
CA GLY A 60 1.60 15.51 -13.11
C GLY A 60 2.12 16.39 -14.26
N ARG A 61 3.39 16.21 -14.67
CA ARG A 61 3.95 16.89 -15.86
C ARG A 61 3.42 16.32 -17.17
N VAL A 62 3.34 14.99 -17.29
CA VAL A 62 2.85 14.33 -18.52
C VAL A 62 1.33 14.28 -18.62
N THR A 63 0.59 14.32 -17.50
CA THR A 63 -0.87 14.32 -17.50
C THR A 63 -1.50 15.71 -17.65
N ARG A 64 -0.69 16.75 -17.88
CA ARG A 64 -1.19 18.10 -18.12
C ARG A 64 -1.85 18.19 -19.50
N ASP A 65 -3.00 18.86 -19.57
CA ASP A 65 -3.75 19.00 -20.82
C ASP A 65 -2.93 19.72 -21.88
N SER A 66 -2.92 19.16 -23.09
CA SER A 66 -2.31 19.76 -24.27
C SER A 66 -2.99 19.22 -25.53
N SER A 67 -2.98 20.02 -26.59
CA SER A 67 -3.69 19.73 -27.85
C SER A 67 -3.22 18.45 -28.54
N ASN A 68 -1.99 18.00 -28.29
CA ASN A 68 -1.42 16.80 -28.90
C ASN A 68 -1.87 15.50 -28.23
N LYS A 69 -2.42 15.55 -27.01
CA LYS A 69 -2.57 14.35 -26.18
C LYS A 69 -3.92 13.68 -26.34
N THR A 70 -3.89 12.43 -26.78
CA THR A 70 -5.01 11.47 -26.64
C THR A 70 -4.69 10.33 -25.67
N HIS A 71 -3.41 10.18 -25.32
CA HIS A 71 -2.88 9.21 -24.39
C HIS A 71 -1.65 9.80 -23.69
N ALA A 72 -1.47 9.52 -22.40
CA ALA A 72 -0.26 9.83 -21.65
C ALA A 72 0.26 8.55 -21.02
N GLN A 73 1.57 8.32 -21.11
CA GLN A 73 2.20 7.09 -20.63
C GLN A 73 3.28 7.41 -19.59
N PHE A 74 3.29 6.64 -18.51
CA PHE A 74 4.37 6.62 -17.54
C PHE A 74 4.93 5.20 -17.45
N THR A 75 6.23 5.06 -17.65
CA THR A 75 6.95 3.79 -17.50
C THR A 75 8.04 3.96 -16.45
N ASN A 76 8.05 3.05 -15.47
CA ASN A 76 9.16 2.92 -14.54
C ASN A 76 9.94 1.64 -14.86
N LEU A 77 11.16 1.80 -15.37
CA LEU A 77 12.07 0.69 -15.65
C LEU A 77 12.80 0.31 -14.37
N LEU A 78 12.49 -0.90 -13.92
CA LEU A 78 13.16 -1.57 -12.83
C LEU A 78 14.11 -2.60 -13.44
N ALA A 79 15.35 -2.67 -12.93
CA ALA A 79 16.26 -3.73 -13.34
C ALA A 79 15.67 -5.09 -12.92
N GLN A 80 15.69 -6.07 -13.84
CA GLN A 80 15.36 -7.45 -13.51
C GLN A 80 16.45 -7.96 -12.55
N PRO A 81 16.10 -8.48 -11.37
CA PRO A 81 17.09 -8.96 -10.41
C PRO A 81 17.67 -10.29 -10.85
N ASP A 82 18.94 -10.52 -10.55
CA ASP A 82 19.49 -11.87 -10.62
C ASP A 82 19.02 -12.67 -9.39
N ALA A 83 18.86 -13.99 -9.55
CA ALA A 83 18.27 -14.89 -8.57
C ALA A 83 19.20 -15.21 -7.38
N GLN A 84 19.84 -14.20 -6.76
CA GLN A 84 20.59 -14.33 -5.51
C GLN A 84 19.85 -13.65 -4.35
N ASP A 85 19.83 -14.33 -3.20
CA ASP A 85 18.90 -14.08 -2.07
C ASP A 85 18.90 -12.64 -1.50
N ASP A 86 19.99 -11.88 -1.65
CA ASP A 86 20.10 -10.51 -1.15
C ASP A 86 19.41 -9.46 -2.05
N GLU A 87 19.21 -9.75 -3.35
CA GLU A 87 18.57 -8.84 -4.32
C GLU A 87 17.03 -9.02 -4.40
N VAL A 88 16.51 -10.10 -3.84
CA VAL A 88 15.08 -10.45 -3.88
C VAL A 88 14.24 -9.44 -3.09
N GLN A 89 14.69 -9.04 -1.90
CA GLN A 89 14.00 -8.03 -1.08
C GLN A 89 13.95 -6.65 -1.76
N TYR A 90 14.97 -6.31 -2.55
CA TYR A 90 15.01 -5.08 -3.33
C TYR A 90 14.03 -5.13 -4.50
N ALA A 91 13.98 -6.26 -5.22
CA ALA A 91 13.04 -6.51 -6.30
C ALA A 91 11.58 -6.38 -5.86
N ILE A 92 11.24 -7.01 -4.74
CA ILE A 92 9.87 -7.04 -4.20
C ILE A 92 9.44 -5.65 -3.78
N ASN A 93 10.32 -4.92 -3.09
CA ASN A 93 10.07 -3.53 -2.73
C ASN A 93 9.78 -2.66 -3.95
N ASN A 94 10.47 -2.89 -5.07
CA ASN A 94 10.27 -2.10 -6.28
C ASN A 94 8.92 -2.39 -6.96
N VAL A 95 8.49 -3.66 -7.00
CA VAL A 95 7.16 -4.01 -7.50
C VAL A 95 6.06 -3.46 -6.60
N MET A 96 6.21 -3.59 -5.28
CA MET A 96 5.25 -3.02 -4.33
C MET A 96 5.16 -1.50 -4.46
N LYS A 97 6.27 -0.81 -4.73
CA LYS A 97 6.29 0.63 -4.97
C LYS A 97 5.62 1.03 -6.27
N ALA A 98 5.78 0.23 -7.34
CA ALA A 98 5.06 0.46 -8.59
C ALA A 98 3.54 0.32 -8.39
N ILE A 99 3.10 -0.74 -7.70
CA ILE A 99 1.68 -0.98 -7.37
C ILE A 99 1.13 0.12 -6.46
N THR A 100 1.88 0.48 -5.43
CA THR A 100 1.54 1.59 -4.52
C THR A 100 1.36 2.88 -5.29
N SER A 101 2.29 3.18 -6.22
CA SER A 101 2.20 4.38 -7.05
C SER A 101 0.95 4.33 -7.95
N SER A 102 0.67 3.20 -8.61
CA SER A 102 -0.53 3.04 -9.45
C SER A 102 -1.83 3.20 -8.67
N LEU A 103 -1.94 2.60 -7.48
CA LEU A 103 -3.12 2.70 -6.62
C LEU A 103 -3.32 4.13 -6.08
N LEU A 104 -2.22 4.81 -5.75
CA LEU A 104 -2.29 6.19 -5.28
C LEU A 104 -2.62 7.16 -6.42
N MET A 105 -2.19 6.89 -7.66
CA MET A 105 -2.58 7.67 -8.84
C MET A 105 -4.08 7.57 -9.12
N GLU A 106 -4.65 6.38 -9.00
CA GLU A 106 -6.11 6.18 -9.10
C GLU A 106 -6.85 7.04 -8.07
N GLN A 107 -6.30 7.16 -6.85
CA GLN A 107 -6.88 7.98 -5.79
C GLN A 107 -6.72 9.50 -6.00
N VAL A 108 -5.68 9.96 -6.69
CA VAL A 108 -5.51 11.39 -7.04
C VAL A 108 -6.50 11.82 -8.14
N LEU A 109 -6.81 10.90 -9.06
CA LEU A 109 -7.80 11.13 -10.12
C LEU A 109 -9.25 10.84 -9.65
N ALA A 110 -9.41 10.12 -8.54
CA ALA A 110 -10.70 9.81 -7.96
C ALA A 110 -11.41 11.06 -7.39
N PRO A 111 -12.76 11.06 -7.33
CA PRO A 111 -13.52 12.15 -6.73
C PRO A 111 -13.12 12.41 -5.27
N VAL A 112 -13.13 13.68 -4.86
CA VAL A 112 -12.86 14.07 -3.47
C VAL A 112 -14.05 13.70 -2.58
N TYR A 113 -14.00 12.50 -2.01
CA TYR A 113 -14.93 12.06 -0.98
C TYR A 113 -14.51 12.53 0.41
N ARG A 114 -15.49 12.98 1.21
CA ARG A 114 -15.36 13.29 2.63
C ARG A 114 -16.21 12.30 3.41
N PHE A 115 -15.55 11.43 4.16
CA PHE A 115 -16.21 10.45 5.02
C PHE A 115 -16.60 11.11 6.33
N LYS A 116 -17.85 10.90 6.76
CA LYS A 116 -18.39 11.46 8.01
C LYS A 116 -19.15 10.40 8.81
N PRO A 117 -19.19 10.50 10.13
CA PRO A 117 -20.07 9.69 10.96
C PRO A 117 -21.53 9.87 10.55
N LYS A 118 -22.29 8.76 10.52
CA LYS A 118 -23.75 8.78 10.33
C LYS A 118 -24.43 8.88 11.70
N ASP A 119 -25.02 10.04 11.98
CA ASP A 119 -25.70 10.38 13.24
C ASP A 119 -27.22 10.15 13.18
N SER A 120 -27.81 10.16 11.97
CA SER A 120 -29.26 9.97 11.75
C SER A 120 -29.55 9.20 10.46
N GLU A 121 -30.63 8.41 10.45
CA GLU A 121 -31.10 7.70 9.25
C GLU A 121 -31.63 8.65 8.15
N GLU A 122 -31.89 9.91 8.48
CA GLU A 122 -32.27 10.94 7.50
C GLU A 122 -31.05 11.50 6.73
N GLN A 123 -29.83 11.29 7.24
CA GLN A 123 -28.61 11.71 6.54
C GLN A 123 -28.34 10.76 5.37
N LYS A 124 -28.42 11.33 4.17
CA LYS A 124 -28.10 10.64 2.92
C LYS A 124 -26.76 11.09 2.39
N SER A 125 -26.00 10.13 1.88
CA SER A 125 -24.75 10.40 1.20
C SER A 125 -25.02 11.16 -0.09
N ASN A 126 -24.15 12.12 -0.37
CA ASN A 126 -24.14 12.85 -1.64
C ASN A 126 -22.78 12.65 -2.30
N GLY A 127 -22.65 13.02 -3.57
CA GLY A 127 -21.43 12.78 -4.35
C GLY A 127 -20.13 13.36 -3.79
N VAL A 128 -20.17 14.09 -2.66
CA VAL A 128 -19.00 14.60 -1.94
C VAL A 128 -18.93 14.05 -0.50
N ASN A 129 -20.04 14.01 0.24
CA ASN A 129 -20.06 13.52 1.62
C ASN A 129 -20.67 12.12 1.68
N ILE A 130 -19.90 11.17 2.20
CA ILE A 130 -20.34 9.79 2.42
C ILE A 130 -20.49 9.59 3.93
N TYR A 131 -21.70 9.24 4.37
CA TYR A 131 -22.01 9.01 5.78
C TYR A 131 -21.88 7.53 6.12
N ILE A 132 -21.03 7.21 7.10
CA ILE A 132 -20.70 5.83 7.49
C ILE A 132 -21.20 5.56 8.91
N LYS A 133 -21.99 4.50 9.07
CA LYS A 133 -22.50 4.08 10.37
C LYS A 133 -21.37 3.51 11.23
N GLY A 134 -21.21 4.06 12.43
CA GLY A 134 -20.20 3.63 13.40
C GLY A 134 -18.79 4.17 13.17
N LEU A 135 -18.58 5.05 12.18
CA LEU A 135 -17.31 5.76 12.01
C LEU A 135 -17.10 6.72 13.18
N ALA A 136 -15.97 6.61 13.87
CA ALA A 136 -15.63 7.50 14.97
C ALA A 136 -15.32 8.92 14.45
N ALA A 137 -15.77 9.95 15.15
CA ALA A 137 -15.34 11.33 14.88
C ALA A 137 -13.95 11.58 15.49
N PRO A 138 -13.10 12.43 14.88
CA PRO A 138 -11.82 12.79 15.50
C PRO A 138 -12.05 13.49 16.85
N SER A 139 -11.49 12.93 17.91
CA SER A 139 -11.65 13.45 19.28
C SER A 139 -10.63 14.53 19.65
N SER A 140 -9.56 14.68 18.86
CA SER A 140 -8.48 15.63 19.11
C SER A 140 -8.05 16.40 17.87
N GLU A 141 -7.39 17.55 18.06
CA GLU A 141 -6.83 18.31 16.93
C GLU A 141 -5.76 17.49 16.19
N ARG A 142 -5.05 16.61 16.91
CA ARG A 142 -4.01 15.75 16.34
C ARG A 142 -4.61 14.68 15.43
N SER A 143 -5.62 13.93 15.89
CA SER A 143 -6.33 12.94 15.07
C SER A 143 -6.96 13.60 13.84
N LYS A 144 -7.59 14.77 14.02
CA LYS A 144 -8.17 15.56 12.93
C LYS A 144 -7.12 15.97 11.90
N GLN A 145 -5.97 16.48 12.33
CA GLN A 145 -4.88 16.85 11.42
C GLN A 145 -4.42 15.65 10.60
N ILE A 146 -4.22 14.49 11.24
CA ILE A 146 -3.79 13.28 10.54
C ILE A 146 -4.83 12.85 9.50
N ILE A 147 -6.12 12.86 9.87
CA ILE A 147 -7.21 12.46 8.97
C ILE A 147 -7.36 13.42 7.78
N GLU A 148 -7.22 14.73 8.00
CA GLU A 148 -7.46 15.73 6.96
C GLU A 148 -6.22 16.01 6.07
N GLN A 149 -5.01 15.87 6.61
CA GLN A 149 -3.77 16.33 5.95
C GLN A 149 -2.79 15.19 5.69
N ASP A 150 -2.53 14.34 6.68
CA ASP A 150 -1.44 13.35 6.62
C ASP A 150 -1.90 11.97 6.12
N LEU A 151 -3.20 11.77 5.89
CA LEU A 151 -3.77 10.45 5.60
C LEU A 151 -3.17 9.80 4.34
N ASN A 152 -2.81 10.61 3.33
CA ASN A 152 -2.13 10.12 2.13
C ASN A 152 -0.69 9.65 2.41
N ASP A 153 0.06 10.36 3.24
CA ASP A 153 1.42 9.98 3.64
C ASP A 153 1.41 8.75 4.55
N LEU A 154 0.42 8.65 5.44
CA LEU A 154 0.19 7.49 6.28
C LEU A 154 -0.09 6.24 5.43
N LYS A 155 -0.98 6.33 4.41
CA LYS A 155 -1.21 5.23 3.47
C LYS A 155 0.06 4.81 2.76
N ALA A 156 0.83 5.77 2.24
CA ALA A 156 2.07 5.48 1.54
C ALA A 156 3.05 4.74 2.46
N SER A 157 3.15 5.17 3.71
CA SER A 157 3.97 4.54 4.74
C SER A 157 3.51 3.11 5.03
N ILE A 158 2.20 2.89 5.15
CA ILE A 158 1.60 1.56 5.38
C ILE A 158 1.82 0.63 4.18
N LEU A 159 1.65 1.12 2.96
CA LEU A 159 1.88 0.34 1.73
C LEU A 159 3.36 -0.05 1.56
N GLN A 160 4.27 0.77 2.09
CA GLN A 160 5.71 0.50 2.09
C GLN A 160 6.16 -0.38 3.26
N ASP A 161 5.30 -0.63 4.25
CA ASP A 161 5.65 -1.45 5.40
C ASP A 161 5.82 -2.92 5.01
N SER A 162 6.98 -3.49 5.38
CA SER A 162 7.32 -4.88 5.07
C SER A 162 6.32 -5.89 5.62
N THR A 163 5.67 -5.59 6.76
CA THR A 163 4.61 -6.43 7.33
C THR A 163 3.37 -6.42 6.44
N ILE A 164 2.98 -5.26 5.90
CA ILE A 164 1.83 -5.15 5.00
C ILE A 164 2.14 -5.84 3.67
N GLN A 165 3.31 -5.60 3.10
CA GLN A 165 3.72 -6.27 1.86
C GLN A 165 3.69 -7.80 2.00
N ALA A 166 4.19 -8.32 3.12
CA ALA A 166 4.10 -9.74 3.43
C ALA A 166 2.65 -10.21 3.62
N ALA A 167 1.80 -9.44 4.32
CA ALA A 167 0.38 -9.78 4.47
C ALA A 167 -0.32 -9.87 3.13
N ILE A 168 -0.05 -8.93 2.23
CA ILE A 168 -0.60 -8.91 0.87
C ILE A 168 -0.11 -10.15 0.13
N ALA A 169 1.21 -10.38 0.06
CA ALA A 169 1.76 -11.51 -0.68
C ALA A 169 1.27 -12.89 -0.19
N THR A 170 0.98 -13.01 1.11
CA THR A 170 0.49 -14.25 1.73
C THR A 170 -1.04 -14.40 1.69
N GLY A 171 -1.77 -13.41 1.18
CA GLY A 171 -3.23 -13.42 1.18
C GLY A 171 -3.82 -13.44 2.59
N ALA A 172 -3.19 -12.70 3.53
CA ALA A 172 -3.62 -12.65 4.92
C ALA A 172 -5.07 -12.14 5.07
N ASP A 173 -5.75 -12.64 6.11
CA ASP A 173 -7.14 -12.26 6.39
C ASP A 173 -7.30 -10.75 6.62
N ALA A 174 -8.40 -10.20 6.09
CA ALA A 174 -8.70 -8.77 6.17
C ALA A 174 -8.76 -8.27 7.62
N LYS A 175 -9.28 -9.08 8.57
CA LYS A 175 -9.35 -8.68 9.98
C LYS A 175 -7.97 -8.60 10.61
N ILE A 176 -7.04 -9.48 10.24
CA ILE A 176 -5.66 -9.41 10.74
C ILE A 176 -5.00 -8.13 10.24
N ILE A 177 -5.15 -7.82 8.95
CA ILE A 177 -4.61 -6.59 8.36
C ILE A 177 -5.22 -5.37 9.05
N ASN A 178 -6.54 -5.29 9.12
CA ASN A 178 -7.29 -4.11 9.55
C ASN A 178 -7.26 -3.88 11.06
N LYS A 179 -7.21 -4.94 11.88
CA LYS A 179 -7.30 -4.85 13.36
C LYS A 179 -6.00 -5.12 14.10
N GLN A 180 -4.96 -5.63 13.44
CA GLN A 180 -3.67 -5.92 14.09
C GLN A 180 -2.50 -5.22 13.41
N ILE A 181 -2.34 -5.38 12.09
CA ILE A 181 -1.16 -4.87 11.38
C ILE A 181 -1.21 -3.35 11.22
N ILE A 182 -2.31 -2.82 10.68
CA ILE A 182 -2.48 -1.37 10.46
C ILE A 182 -2.35 -0.59 11.79
N PRO A 183 -3.04 -0.94 12.89
CA PRO A 183 -2.90 -0.24 14.16
C PRO A 183 -1.47 -0.20 14.68
N ARG A 184 -0.73 -1.31 14.56
CA ARG A 184 0.67 -1.38 14.99
C ARG A 184 1.56 -0.39 14.23
N ILE A 185 1.33 -0.26 12.91
CA ILE A 185 2.08 0.68 12.08
C ILE A 185 1.71 2.12 12.44
N ILE A 186 0.42 2.42 12.63
CA ILE A 186 -0.05 3.74 13.08
C ILE A 186 0.62 4.13 14.39
N SER A 187 0.66 3.24 15.39
CA SER A 187 1.31 3.49 16.67
C SER A 187 2.84 3.65 16.56
N THR A 188 3.46 3.09 15.53
CA THR A 188 4.90 3.26 15.27
C THR A 188 5.19 4.62 14.65
N ILE A 189 4.33 5.07 13.73
CA ILE A 189 4.48 6.36 13.04
C ILE A 189 4.07 7.52 13.96
N TYR A 190 3.00 7.34 14.74
CA TYR A 190 2.44 8.32 15.65
C TYR A 190 2.37 7.76 17.08
N PRO A 191 3.51 7.70 17.79
CA PRO A 191 3.57 7.19 19.16
C PRO A 191 2.90 8.10 20.19
N ASP A 192 2.55 9.33 19.79
CA ASP A 192 1.84 10.33 20.58
C ASP A 192 0.33 10.08 20.67
N LEU A 193 -0.24 9.24 19.80
CA LEU A 193 -1.67 8.93 19.80
C LEU A 193 -2.04 7.96 20.90
N ASN A 194 -3.14 8.25 21.59
CA ASN A 194 -3.78 7.30 22.49
C ASN A 194 -4.59 6.25 21.70
N ASN A 195 -5.08 5.21 22.40
CA ASN A 195 -5.80 4.09 21.76
C ASN A 195 -7.07 4.54 21.02
N VAL A 196 -7.76 5.57 21.50
CA VAL A 196 -8.99 6.09 20.89
C VAL A 196 -8.64 6.86 19.62
N GLU A 197 -7.66 7.76 19.68
CA GLU A 197 -7.18 8.53 18.53
C GLU A 197 -6.60 7.62 17.44
N SER A 198 -5.86 6.58 17.82
CA SER A 198 -5.31 5.59 16.88
C SER A 198 -6.44 4.82 16.17
N GLU A 199 -7.49 4.45 16.88
CA GLU A 199 -8.66 3.78 16.30
C GLU A 199 -9.45 4.71 15.35
N GLU A 200 -9.61 5.99 15.70
CA GLU A 200 -10.22 7.00 14.83
C GLU A 200 -9.45 7.13 13.51
N VAL A 201 -8.13 7.26 13.58
CA VAL A 201 -7.26 7.36 12.40
C VAL A 201 -7.34 6.07 11.57
N ARG A 202 -7.28 4.89 12.21
CA ARG A 202 -7.39 3.58 11.55
C ARG A 202 -8.69 3.44 10.76
N GLN A 203 -9.83 3.79 11.37
CA GLN A 203 -11.13 3.68 10.73
C GLN A 203 -11.24 4.57 9.49
N HIS A 204 -10.83 5.83 9.60
CA HIS A 204 -10.84 6.76 8.47
C HIS A 204 -9.88 6.31 7.36
N LEU A 205 -8.70 5.83 7.73
CA LEU A 205 -7.73 5.30 6.77
C LEU A 205 -8.31 4.14 5.95
N ILE A 206 -8.89 3.13 6.61
CA ILE A 206 -9.44 1.95 5.92
C ILE A 206 -10.66 2.33 5.09
N ALA A 207 -11.56 3.16 5.63
CA ALA A 207 -12.69 3.68 4.87
C ALA A 207 -12.21 4.40 3.60
N ASP A 208 -11.20 5.25 3.72
CA ASP A 208 -10.66 5.98 2.58
C ASP A 208 -9.99 5.06 1.55
N MET A 209 -9.23 4.04 1.99
CA MET A 209 -8.63 3.05 1.08
C MET A 209 -9.66 2.19 0.35
N VAL A 210 -10.66 1.66 1.06
CA VAL A 210 -11.67 0.76 0.50
C VAL A 210 -12.64 1.51 -0.42
N LEU A 211 -13.09 2.70 -0.02
CA LEU A 211 -14.13 3.44 -0.75
C LEU A 211 -13.60 4.23 -1.94
N LYS A 212 -12.31 4.58 -1.96
CA LYS A 212 -11.70 5.20 -3.15
C LYS A 212 -11.24 4.21 -4.21
N THR A 213 -11.04 2.94 -3.83
CA THR A 213 -10.67 1.86 -4.76
C THR A 213 -11.87 1.06 -5.25
N SER A 214 -13.07 1.37 -4.76
CA SER A 214 -14.28 0.68 -5.12
C SER A 214 -14.88 1.21 -6.43
N GLU A 215 -15.37 0.30 -7.27
CA GLU A 215 -16.00 0.65 -8.54
C GLU A 215 -17.41 1.21 -8.28
N HIS A 216 -17.72 2.37 -8.84
CA HIS A 216 -19.08 2.89 -8.85
C HIS A 216 -19.86 2.27 -10.01
N ASP A 217 -21.13 1.94 -9.76
CA ASP A 217 -22.04 1.57 -10.84
C ASP A 217 -22.20 2.77 -11.79
N SER A 218 -22.01 2.52 -13.09
CA SER A 218 -22.16 3.51 -14.16
C SER A 218 -23.57 4.11 -14.24
N ASP A 219 -24.59 3.34 -13.83
CA ASP A 219 -25.99 3.75 -13.90
C ASP A 219 -26.50 4.36 -12.58
N ASN A 220 -25.90 3.99 -11.43
CA ASN A 220 -26.34 4.46 -10.12
C ASN A 220 -25.18 4.78 -9.16
N ARG A 221 -24.88 6.07 -9.03
CA ARG A 221 -23.81 6.58 -8.15
C ARG A 221 -23.99 6.25 -6.67
N ASN A 222 -25.19 5.85 -6.24
CA ASN A 222 -25.47 5.44 -4.86
C ASN A 222 -25.12 3.96 -4.59
N ILE A 223 -24.67 3.22 -5.60
CA ILE A 223 -24.24 1.83 -5.45
C ILE A 223 -22.74 1.76 -5.70
N ILE A 224 -22.05 1.16 -4.74
CA ILE A 224 -20.63 0.87 -4.82
C ILE A 224 -20.45 -0.65 -4.88
N LYS A 225 -19.58 -1.12 -5.77
CA LYS A 225 -19.12 -2.50 -5.79
C LYS A 225 -17.88 -2.64 -4.89
N MET A 226 -18.02 -3.39 -3.80
CA MET A 226 -16.93 -3.71 -2.89
C MET A 226 -16.79 -5.23 -2.75
N ALA A 227 -15.60 -5.78 -3.02
CA ALA A 227 -15.32 -7.22 -2.92
C ALA A 227 -16.41 -8.10 -3.59
N ASP A 228 -16.76 -7.75 -4.83
CA ASP A 228 -17.80 -8.40 -5.65
C ASP A 228 -19.25 -8.31 -5.15
N LYS A 229 -19.55 -7.45 -4.18
CA LYS A 229 -20.90 -7.15 -3.72
C LYS A 229 -21.30 -5.72 -4.05
N PHE A 230 -22.53 -5.53 -4.53
CA PHE A 230 -23.14 -4.22 -4.71
C PHE A 230 -23.78 -3.77 -3.39
N ILE A 231 -23.35 -2.60 -2.91
CA ILE A 231 -23.74 -2.07 -1.61
C ILE A 231 -24.25 -0.64 -1.81
N ASN A 232 -25.37 -0.32 -1.19
CA ASN A 232 -25.88 1.05 -1.15
C ASN A 232 -25.01 1.90 -0.21
N ILE A 233 -24.55 3.05 -0.67
CA ILE A 233 -23.72 3.98 0.10
C ILE A 233 -24.43 4.43 1.39
N ASP A 234 -25.76 4.57 1.37
CA ASP A 234 -26.53 5.00 2.55
C ASP A 234 -26.58 3.95 3.68
N ASP A 235 -26.30 2.69 3.36
CA ASP A 235 -26.33 1.54 4.29
C ASP A 235 -24.92 1.12 4.74
N LEU A 236 -23.91 1.95 4.45
CA LEU A 236 -22.52 1.65 4.70
C LEU A 236 -22.18 1.71 6.20
N GLY A 237 -21.64 0.60 6.72
CA GLY A 237 -21.19 0.49 8.11
C GLY A 237 -19.69 0.20 8.23
N ILE A 238 -19.07 0.66 9.32
CA ILE A 238 -17.63 0.47 9.55
C ILE A 238 -17.24 -1.00 9.66
N ASP A 239 -18.09 -1.87 10.23
CA ASP A 239 -17.82 -3.30 10.34
C ASP A 239 -17.74 -3.99 8.97
N LEU A 240 -18.55 -3.54 8.02
CA LEU A 240 -18.52 -4.02 6.65
C LEU A 240 -17.23 -3.59 5.95
N ILE A 241 -16.85 -2.31 6.11
CA ILE A 241 -15.57 -1.79 5.61
C ILE A 241 -14.39 -2.57 6.19
N ASP A 242 -14.40 -2.83 7.51
CA ASP A 242 -13.36 -3.59 8.20
C ASP A 242 -13.26 -5.06 7.76
N SER A 243 -14.31 -5.61 7.15
CA SER A 243 -14.31 -6.96 6.60
C SER A 243 -13.63 -7.06 5.23
N ILE A 244 -13.36 -5.92 4.59
CA ILE A 244 -12.76 -5.85 3.25
C ILE A 244 -11.25 -5.64 3.40
N ASN A 245 -10.47 -6.40 2.64
CA ASN A 245 -9.03 -6.16 2.55
C ASN A 245 -8.79 -4.87 1.72
N PRO A 246 -8.26 -3.79 2.32
CA PRO A 246 -8.01 -2.54 1.61
C PRO A 246 -6.93 -2.66 0.53
N PHE A 247 -6.19 -3.77 0.52
CA PHE A 247 -5.12 -4.06 -0.42
C PHE A 247 -5.47 -5.18 -1.40
N GLN A 248 -6.75 -5.57 -1.51
CA GLN A 248 -7.20 -6.63 -2.41
C GLN A 248 -6.74 -6.38 -3.86
N ARG A 249 -6.83 -5.14 -4.33
CA ARG A 249 -6.38 -4.77 -5.68
C ARG A 249 -4.86 -4.90 -5.87
N ALA A 250 -4.08 -4.54 -4.84
CA ALA A 250 -2.64 -4.74 -4.84
C ALA A 250 -2.30 -6.24 -4.95
N TYR A 251 -3.02 -7.08 -4.21
CA TYR A 251 -2.87 -8.53 -4.29
C TYR A 251 -3.23 -9.08 -5.67
N GLU A 252 -4.33 -8.63 -6.27
CA GLU A 252 -4.74 -9.08 -7.60
C GLU A 252 -3.67 -8.82 -8.65
N ILE A 253 -3.04 -7.65 -8.62
CA ILE A 253 -1.94 -7.28 -9.53
C ILE A 253 -0.74 -8.21 -9.28
N LEU A 254 -0.33 -8.40 -8.02
CA LEU A 254 0.76 -9.32 -7.66
C LEU A 254 0.48 -10.76 -8.12
N SER A 255 -0.76 -11.23 -7.94
CA SER A 255 -1.16 -12.61 -8.25
C SER A 255 -1.22 -12.91 -9.74
N LYS A 256 -1.43 -11.89 -10.58
CA LYS A 256 -1.53 -12.02 -12.04
C LYS A 256 -0.18 -11.87 -12.72
N ASP A 257 0.67 -10.97 -12.23
CA ASP A 257 1.88 -10.54 -12.93
C ASP A 257 3.18 -11.16 -12.38
N ILE A 258 3.12 -11.92 -11.27
CA ILE A 258 4.27 -12.58 -10.64
C ILE A 258 4.07 -14.10 -10.60
N ASP A 259 5.09 -14.87 -11.02
CA ASP A 259 5.06 -16.34 -10.92
C ASP A 259 5.00 -16.83 -9.46
N SER A 260 4.31 -17.96 -9.29
CA SER A 260 4.18 -18.73 -8.05
C SER A 260 5.50 -18.99 -7.32
N THR A 261 6.60 -19.13 -8.06
CA THR A 261 7.94 -19.37 -7.50
C THR A 261 8.46 -18.13 -6.78
N THR A 262 8.31 -16.97 -7.39
CA THR A 262 8.67 -15.68 -6.80
C THR A 262 7.77 -15.35 -5.60
N LEU A 263 6.47 -15.63 -5.68
CA LEU A 263 5.52 -15.49 -4.56
C LEU A 263 5.88 -16.37 -3.35
N ARG A 264 6.31 -17.62 -3.58
CA ARG A 264 6.79 -18.51 -2.49
C ARG A 264 8.08 -18.01 -1.86
N LEU A 265 9.00 -17.50 -2.68
CA LEU A 265 10.25 -16.93 -2.20
C LEU A 265 9.99 -15.70 -1.33
N ILE A 266 9.12 -14.79 -1.80
CA ILE A 266 8.59 -13.66 -1.05
C ILE A 266 8.09 -14.11 0.33
N GLN A 267 7.18 -15.09 0.37
CA GLN A 267 6.61 -15.60 1.62
C GLN A 267 7.69 -16.13 2.56
N SER A 268 8.66 -16.89 2.04
CA SER A 268 9.73 -17.49 2.85
C SER A 268 10.70 -16.46 3.46
N THR A 269 11.07 -15.41 2.72
CA THR A 269 11.99 -14.37 3.19
C THR A 269 11.34 -13.40 4.17
N PHE A 270 10.03 -13.16 4.05
CA PHE A 270 9.32 -12.35 5.04
C PHE A 270 9.02 -13.14 6.30
N ASP A 271 8.67 -14.42 6.20
CA ASP A 271 8.43 -15.29 7.35
C ASP A 271 9.63 -15.40 8.29
N SER A 272 10.85 -15.38 7.77
CA SER A 272 12.08 -15.39 8.59
C SER A 272 12.27 -14.08 9.34
N LYS A 273 11.86 -12.94 8.76
CA LYS A 273 11.96 -11.61 9.38
C LYS A 273 10.77 -11.24 10.28
N ARG A 274 9.60 -11.87 10.11
CA ARG A 274 8.34 -11.43 10.75
C ARG A 274 8.18 -11.84 12.22
N LYS A 275 9.08 -12.62 12.80
CA LYS A 275 8.90 -13.13 14.17
C LYS A 275 10.16 -13.02 15.01
N ASP A 276 10.29 -11.88 15.66
CA ASP A 276 10.89 -11.79 16.99
C ASP A 276 9.99 -12.58 17.96
N PHE A 277 10.09 -13.91 17.95
CA PHE A 277 9.70 -14.66 19.13
C PHE A 277 10.69 -14.30 20.22
N THR A 278 10.19 -13.83 21.36
CA THR A 278 11.05 -13.67 22.54
C THR A 278 11.57 -15.05 22.97
N GLU A 279 12.79 -15.15 23.49
CA GLU A 279 13.35 -16.44 23.94
C GLU A 279 12.42 -17.18 24.92
N ALA A 280 11.65 -16.42 25.73
CA ALA A 280 10.64 -16.93 26.64
C ALA A 280 9.50 -17.66 25.92
N GLU A 281 8.97 -17.10 24.83
CA GLU A 281 7.90 -17.73 24.04
C GLU A 281 8.40 -18.98 23.28
N ILE A 282 9.67 -18.98 22.86
CA ILE A 282 10.27 -20.15 22.21
C ILE A 282 10.39 -21.33 23.20
N LEU A 283 10.74 -21.05 24.46
CA LEU A 283 10.83 -22.04 25.53
C LEU A 283 9.47 -22.69 25.83
N GLU A 284 8.37 -21.92 25.75
CA GLU A 284 7.01 -22.44 25.94
C GLU A 284 6.50 -23.25 24.73
N LEU A 285 6.86 -22.84 23.51
CA LEU A 285 6.41 -23.51 22.28
C LEU A 285 7.14 -24.83 22.01
N TYR A 286 8.40 -24.96 22.42
CA TYR A 286 9.22 -26.17 22.19
C TYR A 286 8.58 -27.49 22.66
N PRO A 287 8.08 -27.62 23.91
CA PRO A 287 7.42 -28.85 24.36
C PRO A 287 6.12 -29.13 23.61
N LEU A 288 5.37 -28.09 23.21
CA LEU A 288 4.13 -28.24 22.43
C LEU A 288 4.41 -28.74 21.01
N ILE A 289 5.46 -28.25 20.36
CA ILE A 289 5.89 -28.72 19.03
C ILE A 289 6.32 -30.19 19.09
N LYS A 290 7.06 -30.57 20.15
CA LYS A 290 7.48 -31.97 20.35
C LYS A 290 6.28 -32.90 20.57
N LYS A 291 5.27 -32.43 21.32
CA LYS A 291 4.02 -33.15 21.53
C LYS A 291 3.22 -33.29 20.23
N PHE A 292 3.06 -32.21 19.47
CA PHE A 292 2.39 -32.23 18.16
C PHE A 292 3.06 -33.21 17.19
N LYS A 293 4.39 -33.24 17.15
CA LYS A 293 5.15 -34.18 16.31
C LYS A 293 4.97 -35.63 16.75
N ALA A 294 4.87 -35.89 18.06
CA ALA A 294 4.63 -37.22 18.59
C ALA A 294 3.21 -37.72 18.30
N GLU A 295 2.22 -36.82 18.30
CA GLU A 295 0.80 -37.14 18.06
C GLU A 295 0.46 -37.26 16.56
N ASN A 296 1.02 -36.40 15.72
CA ASN A 296 0.67 -36.31 14.30
C ASN A 296 1.71 -36.91 13.34
N GLY A 297 2.87 -37.36 13.83
CA GLY A 297 3.94 -37.97 13.02
C GLY A 297 4.62 -37.04 12.02
N ARG A 298 4.18 -35.78 11.91
CA ARG A 298 4.72 -34.75 11.02
C ARG A 298 5.03 -33.47 11.79
N ASN A 299 5.86 -32.62 11.19
CA ASN A 299 6.08 -31.27 11.73
C ASN A 299 4.85 -30.39 11.43
N PRO A 300 4.54 -29.38 12.26
CA PRO A 300 3.45 -28.45 11.99
C PRO A 300 3.71 -27.67 10.69
N GLU A 301 2.66 -27.39 9.91
CA GLU A 301 2.75 -26.68 8.64
C GLU A 301 2.25 -25.24 8.71
N LYS A 302 2.95 -24.33 8.02
CA LYS A 302 2.59 -22.90 7.96
C LYS A 302 1.30 -22.63 7.18
N THR A 303 0.91 -23.56 6.31
CA THR A 303 -0.26 -23.48 5.43
C THR A 303 -1.49 -24.18 6.01
N SER A 304 -1.43 -24.70 7.25
CA SER A 304 -2.58 -25.34 7.89
C SER A 304 -3.71 -24.34 8.14
N HIS A 305 -4.95 -24.78 8.13
CA HIS A 305 -6.11 -23.94 8.47
C HIS A 305 -6.28 -23.73 9.99
N ASP A 306 -5.50 -24.43 10.82
CA ASP A 306 -5.52 -24.31 12.27
C ASP A 306 -4.52 -23.25 12.75
N GLU A 307 -5.02 -22.18 13.39
CA GLU A 307 -4.21 -21.08 13.95
C GLU A 307 -3.16 -21.57 14.96
N LEU A 308 -3.45 -22.65 15.70
CA LEU A 308 -2.54 -23.25 16.66
C LEU A 308 -1.41 -24.00 15.96
N GLU A 309 -1.72 -24.74 14.90
CA GLU A 309 -0.73 -25.45 14.08
C GLU A 309 0.19 -24.47 13.35
N GLN A 310 -0.37 -23.41 12.77
CA GLN A 310 0.42 -22.34 12.16
C GLN A 310 1.41 -21.76 13.18
N ARG A 311 0.93 -21.41 14.39
CA ARG A 311 1.78 -20.84 15.45
C ARG A 311 2.93 -21.78 15.85
N LEU A 312 2.67 -23.09 15.95
CA LEU A 312 3.69 -24.11 16.22
C LEU A 312 4.69 -24.25 15.05
N ALA A 313 4.22 -24.17 13.80
CA ALA A 313 5.06 -24.25 12.60
C ALA A 313 6.07 -23.11 12.55
N PHE A 314 5.60 -21.91 12.88
CA PHE A 314 6.44 -20.73 12.97
C PHE A 314 7.45 -20.81 14.13
N GLY A 315 7.05 -21.32 15.30
CA GLY A 315 7.97 -21.53 16.43
C GLY A 315 9.09 -22.51 16.08
N LEU A 316 8.78 -23.60 15.37
CA LEU A 316 9.76 -24.59 14.93
C LEU A 316 10.80 -23.99 13.96
N ALA A 317 10.36 -23.15 13.02
CA ALA A 317 11.27 -22.49 12.07
C ALA A 317 12.33 -21.64 12.79
N ARG A 318 11.92 -20.88 13.81
CA ARG A 318 12.83 -20.04 14.60
C ARG A 318 13.84 -20.86 15.43
N ILE A 319 13.41 -21.99 16.00
CA ILE A 319 14.30 -22.89 16.75
C ILE A 319 15.39 -23.48 15.84
N ILE A 320 15.05 -23.81 14.59
CA ILE A 320 16.01 -24.33 13.60
C ILE A 320 17.04 -23.27 13.24
N GLU A 321 16.61 -22.01 13.09
CA GLU A 321 17.46 -20.86 12.81
C GLU A 321 18.44 -20.56 13.96
N LEU A 322 17.95 -20.47 15.20
CA LEU A 322 18.79 -20.31 16.40
C LEU A 322 19.83 -21.43 16.55
N LYS A 323 19.48 -22.66 16.13
CA LYS A 323 20.42 -23.79 16.16
C LYS A 323 21.49 -23.69 15.05
N ARG A 324 21.18 -23.05 13.93
CA ARG A 324 22.15 -22.78 12.85
C ARG A 324 23.11 -21.66 13.25
N GLU A 325 22.60 -20.58 13.85
CA GLU A 325 23.42 -19.46 14.37
C GLU A 325 24.39 -19.87 15.47
N ARG A 326 24.08 -20.92 16.23
CA ARG A 326 24.90 -21.43 17.35
C ARG A 326 25.94 -22.48 16.94
N ASN A 327 25.83 -23.00 15.72
CA ASN A 327 26.70 -24.05 15.16
C ASN A 327 27.57 -23.56 13.98
N GLY A 328 27.44 -22.28 13.60
CA GLY A 328 28.36 -21.57 12.70
C GLY A 328 29.29 -20.67 13.49
#